data_AF-A0AAU1KG41-F1
#
_entry.id   AF-A0AAU1KG41-F1
#
_cell.length_a   1.000
_cell.length_b   1.000
_cell.length_c   1.000
_cell.angle_alpha   90.00
_cell.angle_beta   90.00
_cell.angle_gamma   90.00
#
_symmetry.space_group_name_H-M   'P 1'
#
loop_
_entity.id
_entity.type
_entity.pdbx_description
1 polymer ?
#
loop_
_entity_poly.entity_id
_entity_poly.type
_entity_poly.pdbx_seq_one_letter_code
_entity_poly.pdbx_strand_id
1 'polypeptide(L)'
;MAELTAPDPERVHALLVGIEQYPHMGDGQLPGASADAMRLARWLRRRGVPGGNIRLLLAPLPGSWPELNTRARELDVAIEPVTSRDQIIDRLASPPTVPEGDVLYVYWGGHGVLDRGDRRLLVCPDASAERRSLDLMDLRDYLTRPDVARCRRQVFLVDACATFVQAGDRRPDVAALPAGGRAAVEQFLLLAAAAGQAATQRGAQRTGAFSTAVMDWLEEHSPGLDTDLDALVAHVKEHFTGHRLGNRQLQTPVTLVIKPLGGGDVEIWERPDPPAVKRAKRAPADRSGAAGVWAGGGVLALVAMVAIVAMFLSKTGGDGERDQPAPEAAPAAPGNAIAAPSPSPSPSAPASASASPSGAVSAPQKVAAPVPSVPGQSCGSEHSTDVGDVLHTVCFVRNGGRISMRAYVRSTSLPKAVTVNLWLVGPTGTYVLPASGPKTWPAEAGHDLQRFDEQIDTGLLKSGSRYEVHLSTLEGPGKLNAKATPVRGHSIPFTY
;
A
#
# COMPACT_ATOMS: atom_id res chain seq x y z
N MET A 1 26.80 19.50 20.12
CA MET A 1 25.47 19.08 19.65
C MET A 1 24.70 20.36 19.39
N ALA A 2 24.06 20.53 18.23
CA ALA A 2 23.23 21.70 18.01
C ALA A 2 21.99 21.58 18.92
N GLU A 3 21.72 22.64 19.67
CA GLU A 3 20.51 22.78 20.45
C GLU A 3 19.33 22.79 19.46
N LEU A 4 18.45 21.79 19.55
CA LEU A 4 17.27 21.72 18.68
C LEU A 4 16.26 22.77 19.19
N THR A 5 16.42 24.00 18.71
CA THR A 5 15.37 25.01 18.78
C THR A 5 14.09 24.45 18.19
N ALA A 6 12.96 24.72 18.83
CA ALA A 6 11.64 24.27 18.36
C ALA A 6 11.44 24.62 16.86
N PRO A 7 10.81 23.74 16.06
CA PRO A 7 10.64 23.96 14.63
C PRO A 7 9.95 25.29 14.32
N ASP A 8 10.54 26.06 13.41
CA ASP A 8 9.96 27.28 12.86
C ASP A 8 8.71 26.91 12.03
N PRO A 9 7.52 27.48 12.30
CA PRO A 9 6.30 27.17 11.55
C PRO A 9 6.42 27.39 10.03
N GLU A 10 7.18 28.39 9.57
CA GLU A 10 7.43 28.66 8.14
C GLU A 10 8.26 27.53 7.49
N ARG A 11 9.00 26.77 8.30
CA ARG A 11 9.86 25.64 7.94
C ARG A 11 9.24 24.28 8.27
N VAL A 12 7.97 24.24 8.66
CA VAL A 12 7.20 22.98 8.79
C VAL A 12 6.30 22.80 7.59
N HIS A 13 6.30 21.59 7.04
CA HIS A 13 5.51 21.18 5.88
C HIS A 13 4.63 19.97 6.21
N ALA A 14 3.57 19.76 5.44
CA ALA A 14 2.70 18.60 5.64
C ALA A 14 2.16 18.01 4.33
N LEU A 15 2.09 16.68 4.29
CA LEU A 15 1.40 15.87 3.30
C LEU A 15 0.30 15.08 4.03
N LEU A 16 -0.95 15.46 3.82
CA LEU A 16 -2.09 14.94 4.58
C LEU A 16 -3.05 14.24 3.62
N VAL A 17 -3.11 12.91 3.68
CA VAL A 17 -3.96 12.07 2.83
C VAL A 17 -5.13 11.51 3.64
N GLY A 18 -6.36 11.72 3.15
CA GLY A 18 -7.57 11.20 3.81
C GLY A 18 -8.58 10.68 2.80
N ILE A 19 -8.72 9.36 2.72
CA ILE A 19 -9.53 8.66 1.71
C ILE A 19 -10.76 8.02 2.37
N GLU A 20 -11.94 8.55 2.06
CA GLU A 20 -13.24 7.98 2.47
C GLU A 20 -13.94 7.25 1.30
N GLN A 21 -13.73 7.73 0.07
CA GLN A 21 -14.45 7.27 -1.11
C GLN A 21 -13.63 6.22 -1.89
N TYR A 22 -14.24 5.05 -2.06
CA TYR A 22 -13.70 3.93 -2.84
C TYR A 22 -14.78 3.42 -3.82
N PRO A 23 -14.94 4.02 -5.02
CA PRO A 23 -16.09 3.77 -5.90
C PRO A 23 -16.24 2.32 -6.38
N HIS A 24 -15.14 1.55 -6.38
CA HIS A 24 -15.10 0.18 -6.90
C HIS A 24 -14.95 -0.90 -5.81
N MET A 25 -15.01 -0.53 -4.53
CA MET A 25 -14.96 -1.45 -3.37
C MET A 25 -16.33 -1.71 -2.72
N GLY A 26 -17.43 -1.34 -3.38
CA GLY A 26 -18.79 -1.56 -2.85
C GLY A 26 -19.06 -0.81 -1.55
N ASP A 27 -19.34 -1.54 -0.48
CA ASP A 27 -19.56 -1.01 0.87
C ASP A 27 -18.27 -0.58 1.59
N GLY A 28 -17.10 -0.79 0.98
CA GLY A 28 -15.78 -0.38 1.46
C GLY A 28 -15.53 1.13 1.56
N GLN A 29 -16.56 1.95 1.77
CA GLN A 29 -16.39 3.38 2.09
C GLN A 29 -15.86 3.56 3.51
N LEU A 30 -15.01 4.56 3.75
CA LEU A 30 -14.35 4.80 5.04
C LEU A 30 -14.67 6.21 5.61
N PRO A 31 -15.92 6.47 6.02
CA PRO A 31 -16.35 7.78 6.51
C PRO A 31 -15.53 8.24 7.73
N GLY A 32 -14.86 9.39 7.62
CA GLY A 32 -14.07 10.00 8.70
C GLY A 32 -12.62 10.30 8.33
N ALA A 33 -12.03 9.51 7.42
CA ALA A 33 -10.60 9.63 7.08
C ALA A 33 -10.20 11.01 6.56
N SER A 34 -11.06 11.69 5.79
CA SER A 34 -10.82 13.07 5.35
C SER A 34 -11.01 14.10 6.47
N ALA A 35 -11.92 13.85 7.41
CA ALA A 35 -12.11 14.70 8.59
C ALA A 35 -10.92 14.61 9.57
N ASP A 36 -10.33 13.42 9.72
CA ASP A 36 -9.13 13.20 10.53
C ASP A 36 -7.89 13.89 9.91
N ALA A 37 -7.71 13.82 8.58
CA ALA A 37 -6.68 14.58 7.87
C ALA A 37 -6.85 16.11 8.05
N MET A 38 -8.09 16.60 7.94
CA MET A 38 -8.45 18.01 8.20
C MET A 38 -8.19 18.42 9.66
N ARG A 39 -8.33 17.49 10.63
CA ARG A 39 -8.04 17.74 12.05
C ARG A 39 -6.54 18.00 12.26
N LEU A 40 -5.66 17.25 11.60
CA LEU A 40 -4.21 17.52 11.64
C LEU A 40 -3.86 18.85 10.94
N ALA A 41 -4.48 19.15 9.79
CA ALA A 41 -4.31 20.45 9.12
C ALA A 41 -4.67 21.62 10.06
N ARG A 42 -5.78 21.51 10.78
CA ARG A 42 -6.20 22.47 11.82
C ARG A 42 -5.18 22.59 12.96
N TRP A 43 -4.64 21.47 13.43
CA TRP A 43 -3.63 21.46 14.50
C TRP A 43 -2.36 22.22 14.09
N LEU A 44 -1.88 22.00 12.85
CA LEU A 44 -0.75 22.71 12.24
C LEU A 44 -1.02 24.21 12.07
N ARG A 45 -2.15 24.58 11.45
CA ARG A 45 -2.52 26.00 11.23
C ARG A 45 -2.64 26.80 12.53
N ARG A 46 -3.18 26.19 13.60
CA ARG A 46 -3.24 26.80 14.94
C ARG A 46 -1.86 27.06 15.57
N ARG A 47 -0.80 26.46 15.04
CA ARG A 47 0.61 26.65 15.45
C ARG A 47 1.41 27.48 14.45
N GLY A 48 0.73 28.20 13.56
CA GLY A 48 1.33 29.16 12.64
C GLY A 48 1.87 28.59 11.33
N VAL A 49 1.83 27.27 11.12
CA VAL A 49 2.33 26.65 9.87
C VAL A 49 1.58 27.23 8.67
N PRO A 50 2.23 27.78 7.64
CA PRO A 50 1.54 28.38 6.49
C PRO A 50 0.58 27.44 5.79
N GLY A 51 -0.53 27.98 5.28
CA GLY A 51 -1.51 27.23 4.49
C GLY A 51 -0.90 26.55 3.26
N GLY A 52 -0.03 27.28 2.56
CA GLY A 52 0.71 26.78 1.40
C GLY A 52 1.73 25.67 1.70
N ASN A 53 2.13 25.49 2.96
CA ASN A 53 3.00 24.39 3.40
C ASN A 53 2.21 23.09 3.68
N ILE A 54 0.87 23.14 3.65
CA ILE A 54 -0.01 22.00 3.96
C ILE A 54 -0.68 21.51 2.68
N ARG A 55 -0.24 20.35 2.19
CA ARG A 55 -0.86 19.65 1.05
C ARG A 55 -1.89 18.66 1.54
N LEU A 56 -3.15 18.93 1.26
CA LEU A 56 -4.29 18.18 1.80
C LEU A 56 -4.99 17.41 0.68
N LEU A 57 -4.53 16.17 0.45
CA LEU A 57 -5.04 15.28 -0.60
C LEU A 57 -6.24 14.48 -0.08
N LEU A 58 -7.45 14.81 -0.52
CA LEU A 58 -8.67 14.19 0.01
C LEU A 58 -9.47 13.45 -1.07
N ALA A 59 -10.00 12.29 -0.70
CA ALA A 59 -11.05 11.59 -1.45
C ALA A 59 -12.28 11.40 -0.55
N PRO A 60 -13.01 12.49 -0.22
CA PRO A 60 -14.08 12.45 0.78
C PRO A 60 -15.39 11.92 0.19
N LEU A 61 -16.27 11.43 1.04
CA LEU A 61 -17.63 11.09 0.59
C LEU A 61 -18.39 12.37 0.17
N PRO A 62 -19.32 12.29 -0.80
CA PRO A 62 -20.05 13.47 -1.30
C PRO A 62 -20.73 14.29 -0.21
N GLY A 63 -21.27 13.63 0.83
CA GLY A 63 -21.89 14.31 1.98
C GLY A 63 -20.90 14.99 2.94
N SER A 64 -19.62 14.62 2.93
CA SER A 64 -18.55 15.24 3.73
C SER A 64 -18.01 16.53 3.09
N TRP A 65 -18.15 16.69 1.77
CA TRP A 65 -17.53 17.76 0.98
C TRP A 65 -17.89 19.21 1.40
N PRO A 66 -19.16 19.56 1.72
CA PRO A 66 -19.52 20.95 2.06
C PRO A 66 -18.90 21.42 3.38
N GLU A 67 -18.83 20.52 4.37
CA GLU A 67 -18.21 20.81 5.67
C GLU A 67 -16.68 20.92 5.54
N LEU A 68 -16.05 19.97 4.84
CA LEU A 68 -14.60 19.99 4.60
C LEU A 68 -14.16 21.27 3.86
N ASN A 69 -14.88 21.69 2.81
CA ASN A 69 -14.58 22.96 2.12
C ASN A 69 -14.80 24.22 2.97
N THR A 70 -15.68 24.15 3.97
CA THR A 70 -15.90 25.28 4.88
C THR A 70 -14.74 25.38 5.87
N ARG A 71 -14.38 24.27 6.51
CA ARG A 71 -13.19 24.17 7.38
C ARG A 71 -11.89 24.52 6.63
N ALA A 72 -11.73 24.07 5.39
CA ALA A 72 -10.56 24.38 4.55
C ALA A 72 -10.38 25.88 4.33
N ARG A 73 -11.47 26.59 4.02
CA ARG A 73 -11.46 28.07 3.85
C ARG A 73 -11.21 28.81 5.15
N GLU A 74 -11.82 28.37 6.26
CA GLU A 74 -11.56 28.93 7.60
C GLU A 74 -10.11 28.77 8.04
N LEU A 75 -9.45 27.71 7.59
CA LEU A 75 -8.05 27.40 7.87
C LEU A 75 -7.08 28.00 6.84
N ASP A 76 -7.56 28.58 5.74
CA ASP A 76 -6.72 29.00 4.62
C ASP A 76 -5.80 27.85 4.13
N VAL A 77 -6.40 26.68 3.86
CA VAL A 77 -5.73 25.49 3.32
C VAL A 77 -6.50 25.02 2.08
N ALA A 78 -5.79 24.75 0.98
CA ALA A 78 -6.40 24.19 -0.22
C ALA A 78 -6.61 22.68 -0.07
N ILE A 79 -7.82 22.20 -0.36
CA ILE A 79 -8.05 20.77 -0.59
C ILE A 79 -7.65 20.46 -2.03
N GLU A 80 -6.75 19.49 -2.22
CA GLU A 80 -6.46 18.86 -3.50
C GLU A 80 -7.32 17.57 -3.60
N PRO A 81 -8.49 17.57 -4.28
CA PRO A 81 -9.26 16.35 -4.43
C PRO A 81 -8.50 15.33 -5.29
N VAL A 82 -8.51 14.07 -4.84
CA VAL A 82 -7.88 12.94 -5.53
C VAL A 82 -8.91 11.81 -5.71
N THR A 83 -8.97 11.24 -6.92
CA THR A 83 -9.88 10.13 -7.27
C THR A 83 -9.16 8.89 -7.76
N SER A 84 -7.82 8.90 -7.82
CA SER A 84 -7.01 7.72 -8.18
C SER A 84 -5.62 7.73 -7.54
N ARG A 85 -5.01 6.55 -7.45
CA ARG A 85 -3.60 6.33 -7.11
C ARG A 85 -2.68 7.19 -7.94
N ASP A 86 -2.92 7.23 -9.25
CA ASP A 86 -2.01 7.87 -10.19
C ASP A 86 -2.08 9.40 -10.04
N GLN A 87 -3.25 9.98 -9.72
CA GLN A 87 -3.35 11.38 -9.30
C GLN A 87 -2.58 11.66 -7.99
N ILE A 88 -2.63 10.77 -6.99
CA ILE A 88 -1.82 10.92 -5.76
C ILE A 88 -0.33 10.96 -6.13
N ILE A 89 0.14 10.06 -7.00
CA ILE A 89 1.53 10.04 -7.47
C ILE A 89 1.89 11.33 -8.21
N ASP A 90 1.05 11.80 -9.14
CA ASP A 90 1.28 13.04 -9.88
C ASP A 90 1.36 14.26 -8.96
N ARG A 91 0.49 14.31 -7.93
CA ARG A 91 0.56 15.32 -6.87
C ARG A 91 1.87 15.23 -6.10
N LEU A 92 2.33 14.04 -5.72
CA LEU A 92 3.61 13.82 -5.03
C LEU A 92 4.83 14.17 -5.91
N ALA A 93 4.73 13.99 -7.23
CA ALA A 93 5.81 14.23 -8.19
C ALA A 93 5.90 15.68 -8.69
N SER A 94 4.88 16.50 -8.44
CA SER A 94 4.78 17.88 -8.95
C SER A 94 4.76 18.97 -7.87
N PRO A 95 5.67 18.98 -6.87
CA PRO A 95 5.75 20.11 -5.94
C PRO A 95 6.25 21.37 -6.69
N PRO A 96 5.52 22.50 -6.66
CA PRO A 96 5.92 23.73 -7.38
C PRO A 96 7.22 24.33 -6.82
N THR A 97 7.48 24.09 -5.53
CA THR A 97 8.76 24.29 -4.86
C THR A 97 9.03 23.07 -3.98
N VAL A 98 10.27 22.59 -3.92
CA VAL A 98 10.64 21.46 -3.05
C VAL A 98 10.51 21.89 -1.59
N PRO A 99 9.70 21.22 -0.75
CA PRO A 99 9.56 21.56 0.67
C PRO A 99 10.88 21.41 1.43
N GLU A 100 11.55 22.53 1.72
CA GLU A 100 12.75 22.60 2.55
C GLU A 100 12.40 23.12 3.94
N GLY A 101 12.93 22.48 4.99
CA GLY A 101 12.48 22.79 6.35
C GLY A 101 13.03 21.88 7.44
N ASP A 102 12.40 21.96 8.59
CA ASP A 102 12.80 21.24 9.80
C ASP A 102 12.00 19.95 9.98
N VAL A 103 10.68 19.98 9.72
CA VAL A 103 9.79 18.82 9.85
C VAL A 103 8.82 18.72 8.67
N LEU A 104 8.72 17.52 8.08
CA LEU A 104 7.59 17.12 7.23
C LEU A 104 6.65 16.20 8.02
N TYR A 105 5.43 16.64 8.29
CA TYR A 105 4.38 15.75 8.80
C TYR A 105 3.73 15.01 7.63
N VAL A 106 3.57 13.69 7.77
CA VAL A 106 2.87 12.85 6.80
C VAL A 106 1.72 12.17 7.51
N TYR A 107 0.50 12.31 7.01
CA TYR A 107 -0.66 11.58 7.50
C TYR A 107 -1.29 10.78 6.39
N TRP A 108 -1.71 9.55 6.71
CA TRP A 108 -2.51 8.74 5.81
C TRP A 108 -3.65 8.08 6.59
N GLY A 109 -4.88 8.51 6.32
CA GLY A 109 -6.10 7.84 6.74
C GLY A 109 -6.77 7.16 5.55
N GLY A 110 -7.01 5.86 5.63
CA GLY A 110 -7.57 5.08 4.52
C GLY A 110 -7.57 3.58 4.78
N HIS A 111 -8.00 2.80 3.79
CA HIS A 111 -7.80 1.35 3.82
C HIS A 111 -6.32 0.99 3.70
N GLY A 112 -5.96 -0.12 4.34
CA GLY A 112 -4.62 -0.70 4.27
C GLY A 112 -4.66 -2.20 4.37
N VAL A 113 -3.68 -2.87 3.77
CA VAL A 113 -3.50 -4.33 3.83
C VAL A 113 -2.03 -4.69 3.99
N LEU A 114 -1.78 -5.91 4.45
CA LEU A 114 -0.44 -6.49 4.52
C LEU A 114 -0.29 -7.53 3.41
N ASP A 115 0.55 -7.24 2.41
CA ASP A 115 0.94 -8.17 1.36
C ASP A 115 2.16 -9.02 1.80
N ARG A 116 2.53 -10.01 0.98
CA ARG A 116 3.65 -10.92 1.21
C ARG A 116 4.94 -10.17 1.55
N GLY A 117 5.68 -10.68 2.54
CA GLY A 117 6.90 -10.05 3.04
C GLY A 117 6.63 -8.85 3.95
N ASP A 118 5.49 -8.84 4.64
CA ASP A 118 5.03 -7.80 5.58
C ASP A 118 4.98 -6.39 4.97
N ARG A 119 4.73 -6.32 3.65
CA ARG A 119 4.58 -5.07 2.90
C ARG A 119 3.28 -4.39 3.28
N ARG A 120 3.39 -3.22 3.92
CA ARG A 120 2.24 -2.38 4.30
C ARG A 120 1.79 -1.56 3.11
N LEU A 121 0.65 -1.95 2.54
CA LEU A 121 0.07 -1.32 1.37
C LEU A 121 -1.05 -0.36 1.78
N LEU A 122 -0.99 0.84 1.23
CA LEU A 122 -1.92 1.95 1.42
C LEU A 122 -2.87 1.98 0.22
N VAL A 123 -4.15 1.66 0.43
CA VAL A 123 -5.12 1.44 -0.64
C VAL A 123 -5.68 2.77 -1.14
N CYS A 124 -5.61 3.00 -2.44
CA CYS A 124 -5.94 4.25 -3.12
C CYS A 124 -7.42 4.31 -3.59
N PRO A 125 -7.95 5.51 -3.93
CA PRO A 125 -9.40 5.69 -4.14
C PRO A 125 -9.96 4.87 -5.32
N ASP A 126 -9.16 4.64 -6.36
CA ASP A 126 -9.51 3.87 -7.57
C ASP A 126 -9.33 2.35 -7.40
N ALA A 127 -9.05 1.86 -6.20
CA ALA A 127 -8.93 0.44 -5.92
C ALA A 127 -10.24 -0.32 -6.21
N SER A 128 -10.13 -1.48 -6.87
CA SER A 128 -11.19 -2.49 -6.93
C SER A 128 -10.69 -3.82 -6.35
N ALA A 129 -11.00 -4.96 -6.97
CA ALA A 129 -10.62 -6.28 -6.47
C ALA A 129 -9.10 -6.49 -6.35
N GLU A 130 -8.31 -5.87 -7.22
CA GLU A 130 -6.84 -5.81 -7.19
C GLU A 130 -6.26 -4.77 -6.21
N ARG A 131 -7.08 -4.11 -5.37
CA ARG A 131 -6.63 -3.24 -4.27
C ARG A 131 -5.48 -2.29 -4.67
N ARG A 132 -5.68 -1.46 -5.70
CA ARG A 132 -4.67 -0.51 -6.20
C ARG A 132 -4.07 0.30 -5.05
N SER A 133 -2.76 0.22 -4.86
CA SER A 133 -2.10 0.69 -3.64
C SER A 133 -0.75 1.37 -3.90
N LEU A 134 -0.28 2.10 -2.89
CA LEU A 134 1.13 2.48 -2.70
C LEU A 134 1.75 1.61 -1.60
N ASP A 135 3.05 1.33 -1.66
CA ASP A 135 3.78 0.75 -0.53
C ASP A 135 4.21 1.88 0.43
N LEU A 136 3.94 1.72 1.73
CA LEU A 136 4.31 2.70 2.75
C LEU A 136 5.83 2.94 2.83
N MET A 137 6.63 1.90 2.62
CA MET A 137 8.10 1.96 2.71
C MET A 137 8.69 2.57 1.44
N ASP A 138 8.08 2.34 0.27
CA ASP A 138 8.43 3.07 -0.96
C ASP A 138 8.03 4.56 -0.85
N LEU A 139 6.88 4.88 -0.27
CA LEU A 139 6.46 6.28 0.00
C LEU A 139 7.41 6.98 0.96
N ARG A 140 7.77 6.31 2.06
CA ARG A 140 8.80 6.77 2.98
C ARG A 140 10.12 7.06 2.25
N ASP A 141 10.59 6.11 1.45
CA ASP A 141 11.87 6.23 0.73
C ASP A 141 11.84 7.34 -0.31
N TYR A 142 10.73 7.47 -1.04
CA TYR A 142 10.49 8.53 -2.01
C TYR A 142 10.56 9.93 -1.36
N LEU A 143 10.00 10.09 -0.16
CA LEU A 143 10.06 11.35 0.58
C LEU A 143 11.45 11.68 1.16
N THR A 144 12.42 10.75 1.16
CA THR A 144 13.83 11.06 1.50
C THR A 144 14.59 11.74 0.36
N ARG A 145 14.01 11.86 -0.84
CA ARG A 145 14.73 12.36 -2.01
C ARG A 145 14.90 13.90 -1.95
N PRO A 146 16.10 14.45 -2.17
CA PRO A 146 16.34 15.91 -2.18
C PRO A 146 15.59 16.71 -3.25
N ASP A 147 15.00 16.07 -4.26
CA ASP A 147 14.15 16.70 -5.27
C ASP A 147 12.65 16.57 -4.97
N VAL A 148 12.28 15.85 -3.91
CA VAL A 148 10.90 15.68 -3.43
C VAL A 148 10.69 16.45 -2.12
N ALA A 149 11.60 16.32 -1.15
CA ALA A 149 11.59 17.06 0.10
C ALA A 149 12.99 17.20 0.70
N ARG A 150 13.23 18.33 1.39
CA ARG A 150 14.48 18.68 2.10
C ARG A 150 14.19 19.02 3.55
N CYS A 151 13.36 18.20 4.19
CA CYS A 151 13.05 18.32 5.62
C CYS A 151 14.01 17.46 6.44
N ARG A 152 14.57 18.02 7.51
CA ARG A 152 15.54 17.34 8.40
C ARG A 152 14.95 16.12 9.11
N ARG A 153 13.67 16.20 9.45
CA ARG A 153 12.89 15.16 10.12
C ARG A 153 11.58 14.90 9.38
N GLN A 154 11.07 13.67 9.43
CA GLN A 154 9.75 13.32 8.91
C GLN A 154 8.97 12.49 9.93
N VAL A 155 7.68 12.81 10.11
CA VAL A 155 6.80 12.21 11.11
C VAL A 155 5.57 11.65 10.42
N PHE A 156 5.50 10.32 10.28
CA PHE A 156 4.38 9.62 9.66
C PHE A 156 3.37 9.16 10.71
N LEU A 157 2.09 9.47 10.48
CA LEU A 157 0.95 9.06 11.27
C LEU A 157 -0.01 8.30 10.34
N VAL A 158 -0.11 6.98 10.49
CA VAL A 158 -0.79 6.11 9.52
C VAL A 158 -1.98 5.40 10.17
N ASP A 159 -3.19 5.87 9.88
CA ASP A 159 -4.45 5.23 10.27
C ASP A 159 -4.98 4.35 9.14
N ALA A 160 -4.40 3.15 9.06
CA ALA A 160 -4.76 2.13 8.09
C ALA A 160 -4.62 0.73 8.70
N CYS A 161 -5.45 -0.20 8.23
CA CYS A 161 -5.38 -1.61 8.61
C CYS A 161 -4.05 -2.26 8.15
N ALA A 162 -3.66 -3.34 8.83
CA ALA A 162 -2.50 -4.16 8.50
C ALA A 162 -2.91 -5.66 8.43
N THR A 163 -4.15 -5.92 8.03
CA THR A 163 -4.71 -7.27 7.85
C THR A 163 -4.09 -7.95 6.63
N PHE A 164 -3.73 -9.23 6.76
CA PHE A 164 -3.17 -10.01 5.66
C PHE A 164 -4.12 -10.10 4.46
N VAL A 165 -3.58 -9.91 3.26
CA VAL A 165 -4.24 -10.33 2.00
C VAL A 165 -4.47 -11.85 2.06
N GLN A 166 -5.71 -12.30 1.82
CA GLN A 166 -6.09 -13.70 2.02
C GLN A 166 -5.62 -14.58 0.86
N ALA A 167 -5.44 -15.88 1.14
CA ALA A 167 -5.14 -16.86 0.10
C ALA A 167 -6.33 -17.00 -0.85
N GLY A 168 -6.17 -16.57 -2.11
CA GLY A 168 -7.23 -16.53 -3.12
C GLY A 168 -7.72 -15.12 -3.47
N ASP A 169 -7.37 -14.10 -2.68
CA ASP A 169 -7.52 -12.69 -3.09
C ASP A 169 -6.69 -12.43 -4.36
N ARG A 170 -7.15 -11.50 -5.21
CA ARG A 170 -6.29 -10.94 -6.26
C ARG A 170 -5.07 -10.26 -5.62
N ARG A 171 -3.90 -10.46 -6.22
CA ARG A 171 -2.67 -9.79 -5.78
C ARG A 171 -2.85 -8.27 -5.87
N PRO A 172 -2.43 -7.49 -4.86
CA PRO A 172 -2.47 -6.05 -4.92
C PRO A 172 -1.69 -5.47 -6.11
N ASP A 173 -2.30 -4.55 -6.86
CA ASP A 173 -1.66 -3.70 -7.87
C ASP A 173 -0.94 -2.53 -7.16
N VAL A 174 0.35 -2.72 -6.91
CA VAL A 174 1.19 -1.74 -6.21
C VAL A 174 1.97 -0.91 -7.23
N ALA A 175 1.74 0.41 -7.25
CA ALA A 175 2.56 1.29 -8.07
C ALA A 175 3.94 1.49 -7.45
N ALA A 176 4.97 1.45 -8.30
CA ALA A 176 6.28 1.97 -7.96
C ALA A 176 6.26 3.50 -8.03
N LEU A 177 6.67 4.16 -6.94
CA LEU A 177 6.99 5.59 -6.98
C LEU A 177 8.26 5.82 -7.81
N PRO A 178 8.46 7.03 -8.38
CA PRO A 178 9.66 7.33 -9.15
C PRO A 178 10.93 7.07 -8.32
N ALA A 179 11.91 6.40 -8.92
CA ALA A 179 13.22 6.17 -8.30
C ALA A 179 14.06 7.46 -8.30
N GLY A 180 14.97 7.61 -7.33
CA GLY A 180 15.85 8.76 -7.19
C GLY A 180 16.89 8.57 -6.07
N GLY A 181 17.83 9.52 -5.97
CA GLY A 181 18.82 9.55 -4.90
C GLY A 181 18.18 9.87 -3.54
N ARG A 182 18.64 9.21 -2.47
CA ARG A 182 18.12 9.36 -1.11
C ARG A 182 19.01 10.28 -0.27
N ALA A 183 18.42 11.05 0.63
CA ALA A 183 19.14 11.75 1.69
C ALA A 183 19.07 10.98 3.02
N ALA A 184 20.06 11.23 3.88
CA ALA A 184 20.03 10.85 5.28
C ALA A 184 19.03 11.74 6.03
N VAL A 185 17.87 11.19 6.41
CA VAL A 185 16.77 11.91 7.07
C VAL A 185 16.29 11.11 8.28
N GLU A 186 16.04 11.76 9.42
CA GLU A 186 15.38 11.09 10.55
C GLU A 186 13.90 10.87 10.22
N GLN A 187 13.43 9.62 10.24
CA GLN A 187 12.02 9.30 9.99
C GLN A 187 11.45 8.54 11.18
N PHE A 188 10.32 9.04 11.68
CA PHE A 188 9.51 8.40 12.71
C PHE A 188 8.18 7.99 12.08
N LEU A 189 7.73 6.76 12.34
CA LEU A 189 6.43 6.27 11.88
C LEU A 189 5.64 5.69 13.05
N LEU A 190 4.43 6.19 13.26
CA LEU A 190 3.46 5.63 14.19
C LEU A 190 2.26 5.10 13.38
N LEU A 191 2.05 3.80 13.47
CA LEU A 191 1.11 3.03 12.67
C LEU A 191 -0.03 2.54 13.56
N ALA A 192 -1.27 2.64 13.08
CA ALA A 192 -2.45 2.30 13.87
C ALA A 192 -2.56 0.83 14.29
N ALA A 193 -2.00 -0.10 13.51
CA ALA A 193 -2.19 -1.54 13.69
C ALA A 193 -0.89 -2.36 13.49
N ALA A 194 -0.71 -3.39 14.30
CA ALA A 194 0.34 -4.40 14.13
C ALA A 194 0.00 -5.38 12.99
N ALA A 195 0.98 -6.17 12.56
CA ALA A 195 0.79 -7.14 11.48
C ALA A 195 -0.38 -8.09 11.79
N GLY A 196 -1.28 -8.24 10.81
CA GLY A 196 -2.50 -9.05 10.93
C GLY A 196 -3.70 -8.36 11.60
N GLN A 197 -3.56 -7.14 12.13
CA GLN A 197 -4.65 -6.43 12.82
C GLN A 197 -5.38 -5.41 11.93
N ALA A 198 -6.65 -5.15 12.26
CA ALA A 198 -7.41 -4.05 11.71
C ALA A 198 -7.22 -2.77 12.54
N ALA A 199 -7.29 -1.60 11.88
CA ALA A 199 -7.47 -0.32 12.56
C ALA A 199 -8.98 -0.13 12.85
N THR A 200 -9.31 0.29 14.07
CA THR A 200 -10.71 0.38 14.53
C THR A 200 -11.31 1.72 14.12
N GLN A 201 -12.40 1.67 13.35
CA GLN A 201 -13.24 2.85 13.09
C GLN A 201 -14.29 3.05 14.19
N ARG A 202 -14.50 4.29 14.61
CA ARG A 202 -15.57 4.67 15.54
C ARG A 202 -16.81 5.08 14.74
N GLY A 203 -17.57 4.09 14.27
CA GLY A 203 -18.63 4.28 13.26
C GLY A 203 -19.67 5.37 13.59
N ALA A 204 -20.04 5.55 14.85
CA ALA A 204 -20.98 6.61 15.27
C ALA A 204 -20.36 8.03 15.22
N GLN A 205 -19.04 8.14 15.43
CA GLN A 205 -18.30 9.40 15.42
C GLN A 205 -17.65 9.71 14.05
N ARG A 206 -17.60 8.74 13.13
CA ARG A 206 -16.95 8.85 11.80
C ARG A 206 -15.51 9.36 11.92
N THR A 207 -14.68 8.61 12.64
CA THR A 207 -13.24 8.89 12.87
C THR A 207 -12.51 7.61 13.26
N GLY A 208 -11.24 7.49 12.87
CA GLY A 208 -10.38 6.40 13.32
C GLY A 208 -10.13 6.48 14.84
N ALA A 209 -10.17 5.34 15.53
CA ALA A 209 -9.88 5.30 16.97
C ALA A 209 -8.42 5.72 17.26
N PHE A 210 -7.50 5.41 16.33
CA PHE A 210 -6.11 5.81 16.39
C PHE A 210 -5.96 7.31 16.14
N SER A 211 -6.52 7.82 15.04
CA SER A 211 -6.51 9.25 14.74
C SER A 211 -7.15 10.08 15.85
N THR A 212 -8.24 9.62 16.46
CA THR A 212 -8.81 10.26 17.65
C THR A 212 -7.77 10.36 18.77
N ALA A 213 -7.15 9.24 19.19
CA ALA A 213 -6.19 9.25 20.29
C ALA A 213 -4.94 10.10 20.01
N VAL A 214 -4.43 10.07 18.78
CA VAL A 214 -3.30 10.91 18.34
C VAL A 214 -3.67 12.39 18.36
N MET A 215 -4.80 12.76 17.75
CA MET A 215 -5.19 14.17 17.61
C MET A 215 -5.68 14.78 18.94
N ASP A 216 -6.35 14.00 19.79
CA ASP A 216 -6.71 14.41 21.16
C ASP A 216 -5.43 14.75 21.94
N TRP A 217 -4.44 13.85 21.92
CA TRP A 217 -3.16 14.09 22.59
C TRP A 217 -2.41 15.30 22.02
N LEU A 218 -2.32 15.41 20.69
CA LEU A 218 -1.65 16.54 20.02
C LEU A 218 -2.31 17.88 20.35
N GLU A 219 -3.65 17.94 20.40
CA GLU A 219 -4.40 19.16 20.71
C GLU A 219 -4.27 19.58 22.18
N GLU A 220 -4.19 18.64 23.12
CA GLU A 220 -4.10 18.88 24.56
C GLU A 220 -2.65 19.06 25.08
N HIS A 221 -1.69 18.28 24.58
CA HIS A 221 -0.36 18.13 25.18
C HIS A 221 0.80 18.68 24.34
N SER A 222 0.61 18.94 23.04
CA SER A 222 1.65 19.49 22.16
C SER A 222 1.35 20.94 21.78
N PRO A 223 1.61 21.94 22.65
CA PRO A 223 1.26 23.34 22.38
C PRO A 223 2.09 23.97 21.25
N GLY A 224 3.29 23.43 20.96
CA GLY A 224 4.15 23.84 19.86
C GLY A 224 4.25 22.79 18.75
N LEU A 225 5.19 22.98 17.82
CA LEU A 225 5.50 22.04 16.73
C LEU A 225 6.60 21.03 17.08
N ASP A 226 7.32 21.25 18.18
CA ASP A 226 8.27 20.30 18.77
C ASP A 226 7.50 19.24 19.57
N THR A 227 6.92 18.29 18.83
CA THR A 227 6.09 17.24 19.41
C THR A 227 6.96 16.21 20.13
N ASP A 228 6.71 15.99 21.42
CA ASP A 228 7.28 14.84 22.15
C ASP A 228 6.65 13.54 21.62
N LEU A 229 7.32 12.95 20.62
CA LEU A 229 6.90 11.71 19.98
C LEU A 229 6.99 10.50 20.93
N ASP A 230 7.76 10.57 22.01
CA ASP A 230 7.93 9.47 22.95
C ASP A 230 6.76 9.46 23.95
N ALA A 231 6.34 10.64 24.43
CA ALA A 231 5.12 10.81 25.19
C ALA A 231 3.85 10.51 24.36
N LEU A 232 3.81 10.91 23.08
CA LEU A 232 2.73 10.53 22.16
C LEU A 232 2.61 9.01 22.02
N VAL A 233 3.74 8.30 21.80
CA VAL A 233 3.76 6.84 21.71
C VAL A 233 3.28 6.19 23.00
N ALA A 234 3.74 6.69 24.16
CA ALA A 234 3.32 6.17 25.46
C ALA A 234 1.80 6.33 25.67
N HIS A 235 1.25 7.52 25.38
CA HIS A 235 -0.18 7.78 25.49
C HIS A 235 -1.00 6.90 24.54
N VAL A 236 -0.60 6.82 23.26
CA VAL A 236 -1.31 6.03 22.25
C VAL A 236 -1.23 4.54 22.60
N LYS A 237 -0.08 4.01 23.03
CA LYS A 237 0.01 2.62 23.52
C LYS A 237 -0.87 2.40 24.75
N GLU A 238 -0.85 3.28 25.76
CA GLU A 238 -1.73 3.15 26.94
C GLU A 238 -3.21 3.12 26.54
N HIS A 239 -3.66 4.03 25.65
CA HIS A 239 -5.03 4.06 25.14
C HIS A 239 -5.48 2.71 24.56
N PHE A 240 -4.60 2.02 23.85
CA PHE A 240 -4.91 0.74 23.19
C PHE A 240 -4.64 -0.52 24.04
N THR A 241 -3.94 -0.43 25.18
CA THR A 241 -3.73 -1.60 26.07
C THR A 241 -5.02 -2.15 26.70
N GLY A 242 -6.05 -1.30 26.85
CA GLY A 242 -7.35 -1.65 27.41
C GLY A 242 -8.38 -2.22 26.43
N HIS A 243 -8.20 -2.00 25.12
CA HIS A 243 -9.19 -2.39 24.09
C HIS A 243 -9.06 -3.89 23.72
N ARG A 244 -9.69 -4.74 24.53
CA ARG A 244 -9.72 -6.21 24.37
C ARG A 244 -11.13 -6.73 24.13
N LEU A 245 -11.25 -7.72 23.26
CA LEU A 245 -12.44 -8.57 23.14
C LEU A 245 -12.09 -9.95 23.71
N GLY A 246 -12.54 -10.21 24.94
CA GLY A 246 -12.05 -11.34 25.73
C GLY A 246 -10.53 -11.26 25.92
N ASN A 247 -9.81 -12.29 25.47
CA ASN A 247 -8.35 -12.37 25.59
C ASN A 247 -7.57 -11.75 24.42
N ARG A 248 -8.24 -11.28 23.35
CA ARG A 248 -7.57 -10.66 22.18
C ARG A 248 -7.56 -9.14 22.29
N GLN A 249 -6.38 -8.54 22.20
CA GLN A 249 -6.24 -7.11 21.89
C GLN A 249 -6.65 -6.89 20.43
N LEU A 250 -7.59 -5.97 20.18
CA LEU A 250 -8.16 -5.77 18.84
C LEU A 250 -7.24 -4.98 17.91
N GLN A 251 -6.48 -4.06 18.48
CA GLN A 251 -5.59 -3.14 17.77
C GLN A 251 -4.42 -2.76 18.67
N THR A 252 -3.21 -2.80 18.12
CA THR A 252 -1.94 -2.50 18.79
C THR A 252 -1.14 -1.54 17.91
N PRO A 253 -0.99 -0.26 18.31
CA PRO A 253 -0.17 0.69 17.57
C PRO A 253 1.32 0.32 17.55
N VAL A 254 1.96 0.46 16.38
CA VAL A 254 3.37 0.10 16.15
C VAL A 254 4.19 1.35 15.87
N THR A 255 5.44 1.39 16.37
CA THR A 255 6.35 2.52 16.19
C THR A 255 7.65 2.06 15.54
N LEU A 256 7.97 2.63 14.38
CA LEU A 256 9.24 2.45 13.69
C LEU A 256 10.03 3.75 13.78
N VAL A 257 11.32 3.66 14.13
CA VAL A 257 12.23 4.79 14.12
C VAL A 257 13.40 4.45 13.22
N ILE A 258 13.74 5.39 12.35
CA ILE A 258 14.76 5.25 11.31
C ILE A 258 15.73 6.40 11.50
N LYS A 259 16.97 6.07 11.88
CA LYS A 259 18.03 7.06 12.08
C LYS A 259 19.16 6.81 11.09
N PRO A 260 19.62 7.85 10.37
CA PRO A 260 20.86 7.75 9.61
C PRO A 260 22.04 7.69 10.58
N LEU A 261 22.84 6.64 10.45
CA LEU A 261 24.15 6.54 11.08
C LEU A 261 25.18 7.16 10.13
N GLY A 262 26.15 7.89 10.67
CA GLY A 262 27.18 8.54 9.86
C GLY A 262 27.97 7.52 9.03
N GLY A 263 28.13 7.78 7.73
CA GLY A 263 28.76 6.84 6.79
C GLY A 263 27.83 6.23 5.74
N GLY A 264 26.51 6.44 5.86
CA GLY A 264 25.51 5.94 4.91
C GLY A 264 24.73 4.72 5.41
N ASP A 265 25.06 4.22 6.60
CA ASP A 265 24.28 3.19 7.29
C ASP A 265 22.95 3.77 7.81
N VAL A 266 21.94 2.92 7.89
CA VAL A 266 20.61 3.27 8.41
C VAL A 266 20.20 2.22 9.41
N GLU A 267 19.91 2.64 10.64
CA GLU A 267 19.35 1.75 11.65
C GLU A 267 17.82 1.87 11.65
N ILE A 268 17.15 0.73 11.49
CA ILE A 268 15.70 0.60 11.59
C ILE A 268 15.42 -0.30 12.78
N TRP A 269 14.81 0.25 13.82
CA TRP A 269 14.32 -0.55 14.95
C TRP A 269 12.82 -0.34 15.15
N GLU A 270 12.10 -1.42 15.40
CA GLU A 270 10.81 -1.33 16.08
C GLU A 270 11.10 -0.91 17.52
N ARG A 271 10.53 0.20 17.95
CA ARG A 271 10.84 0.75 19.28
C ARG A 271 10.24 -0.17 20.35
N PRO A 272 11.07 -0.72 21.27
CA PRO A 272 10.57 -1.49 22.40
C PRO A 272 9.53 -0.69 23.20
N ASP A 273 8.62 -1.36 23.88
CA ASP A 273 7.67 -0.66 24.75
C ASP A 273 8.42 0.24 25.75
N PRO A 274 8.02 1.52 25.90
CA PRO A 274 8.62 2.38 26.90
C PRO A 274 8.48 1.70 28.28
N PRO A 275 9.51 1.76 29.15
CA PRO A 275 9.49 1.06 30.42
C PRO A 275 8.24 1.46 31.19
N ALA A 276 7.44 0.46 31.56
CA ALA A 276 6.10 0.66 32.11
C ALA A 276 6.12 1.71 33.21
N VAL A 277 5.48 2.87 32.94
CA VAL A 277 5.38 3.96 33.90
C VAL A 277 4.76 3.38 35.16
N LYS A 278 5.54 3.30 36.24
CA LYS A 278 5.06 2.78 37.52
C LYS A 278 3.91 3.68 37.94
N ARG A 279 2.66 3.20 37.75
CA ARG A 279 1.45 3.89 38.23
C ARG A 279 1.72 4.30 39.66
N ALA A 280 1.83 5.61 39.89
CA ALA A 280 1.83 6.15 41.23
C ALA A 280 0.58 5.59 41.91
N LYS A 281 0.75 4.84 43.00
CA LYS A 281 -0.38 4.33 43.77
C LYS A 281 -1.16 5.55 44.23
N ARG A 282 -2.29 5.83 43.57
CA ARG A 282 -3.27 6.80 44.08
C ARG A 282 -3.56 6.37 45.51
N ALA A 283 -3.20 7.21 46.47
CA ALA A 283 -3.59 7.01 47.85
C ALA A 283 -5.13 6.83 47.88
N PRO A 284 -5.66 5.90 48.70
CA PRO A 284 -7.10 5.74 48.80
C PRO A 284 -7.69 7.08 49.23
N ALA A 285 -8.56 7.64 48.39
CA ALA A 285 -9.26 8.87 48.71
C ALA A 285 -10.18 8.59 49.88
N ASP A 286 -9.89 9.23 51.02
CA ASP A 286 -10.72 9.14 52.20
C ASP A 286 -12.13 9.66 51.87
N ARG A 287 -13.12 8.80 52.05
CA ARG A 287 -14.54 9.08 51.76
C ARG A 287 -15.42 8.51 52.87
N SER A 288 -15.19 9.00 54.09
CA SER A 288 -16.28 9.16 55.04
C SER A 288 -17.26 10.24 54.52
N GLY A 289 -18.51 9.88 54.22
CA GLY A 289 -19.58 10.88 54.08
C GLY A 289 -20.67 10.57 53.05
N ALA A 290 -21.93 10.72 53.50
CA ALA A 290 -23.17 10.78 52.73
C ALA A 290 -23.57 9.52 51.93
N ALA A 291 -24.44 8.72 52.55
CA ALA A 291 -25.31 7.79 51.83
C ALA A 291 -26.30 8.56 50.93
N GLY A 292 -26.56 8.02 49.74
CA GLY A 292 -27.54 8.54 48.79
C GLY A 292 -28.05 7.42 47.89
N VAL A 293 -29.17 6.81 48.30
CA VAL A 293 -29.79 5.69 47.59
C VAL A 293 -30.40 6.17 46.28
N TRP A 294 -29.98 5.59 45.15
CA TRP A 294 -30.84 5.37 43.99
C TRP A 294 -30.48 4.03 43.34
N ALA A 295 -31.48 3.15 43.22
CA ALA A 295 -31.36 1.82 42.65
C ALA A 295 -32.07 1.75 41.29
N GLY A 296 -31.64 0.83 40.44
CA GLY A 296 -32.37 0.40 39.24
C GLY A 296 -31.75 0.85 37.90
N GLY A 297 -31.76 -0.05 36.91
CA GLY A 297 -31.43 0.30 35.52
C GLY A 297 -30.27 -0.45 34.85
N GLY A 298 -29.98 -1.69 35.26
CA GLY A 298 -29.12 -2.57 34.45
C GLY A 298 -29.86 -3.20 33.25
N VAL A 299 -29.09 -3.65 32.25
CA VAL A 299 -29.51 -4.46 31.08
C VAL A 299 -30.19 -3.71 29.93
N LEU A 300 -29.40 -3.25 28.94
CA LEU A 300 -29.70 -3.36 27.49
C LEU A 300 -28.50 -2.90 26.62
N ALA A 301 -27.49 -3.76 26.49
CA ALA A 301 -26.33 -3.51 25.61
C ALA A 301 -25.78 -4.83 25.02
N LEU A 302 -26.63 -5.64 24.39
CA LEU A 302 -26.24 -6.96 23.87
C LEU A 302 -27.01 -7.36 22.59
N VAL A 303 -26.99 -6.51 21.55
CA VAL A 303 -27.54 -6.85 20.21
C VAL A 303 -26.64 -6.40 19.03
N ALA A 304 -25.88 -5.31 19.16
CA ALA A 304 -25.22 -4.65 18.01
C ALA A 304 -23.92 -5.30 17.47
N MET A 305 -23.51 -6.49 17.95
CA MET A 305 -22.16 -7.05 17.72
C MET A 305 -22.14 -8.49 17.16
N VAL A 306 -23.22 -8.95 16.52
CA VAL A 306 -23.29 -10.29 15.87
C VAL A 306 -23.45 -10.21 14.34
N ALA A 307 -23.90 -9.07 13.79
CA ALA A 307 -24.20 -8.94 12.36
C ALA A 307 -22.98 -9.02 11.42
N ILE A 308 -21.80 -8.55 11.86
CA ILE A 308 -20.62 -8.36 10.98
C ILE A 308 -19.91 -9.68 10.64
N VAL A 309 -20.07 -10.74 11.46
CA VAL A 309 -19.42 -12.05 11.22
C VAL A 309 -20.32 -13.03 10.45
N ALA A 310 -21.64 -12.77 10.39
CA ALA A 310 -22.59 -13.66 9.74
C ALA A 310 -22.79 -13.41 8.22
N MET A 311 -22.46 -12.21 7.71
CA MET A 311 -22.74 -11.84 6.31
C MET A 311 -21.84 -12.50 5.25
N PHE A 312 -20.75 -13.19 5.64
CA PHE A 312 -19.83 -13.83 4.69
C PHE A 312 -20.05 -15.34 4.48
N LEU A 313 -21.04 -15.97 5.13
CA LEU A 313 -21.24 -17.43 5.09
C LEU A 313 -22.71 -17.87 4.97
N SER A 314 -23.44 -17.37 3.98
CA SER A 314 -24.63 -17.99 3.37
C SER A 314 -25.00 -17.21 2.10
N LYS A 315 -25.43 -17.73 0.95
CA LYS A 315 -25.59 -19.03 0.30
C LYS A 315 -26.73 -18.82 -0.72
N THR A 316 -26.43 -19.07 -2.00
CA THR A 316 -27.32 -19.35 -3.15
C THR A 316 -28.86 -19.46 -2.96
N GLY A 317 -29.60 -18.82 -3.87
CA GLY A 317 -30.78 -19.41 -4.53
C GLY A 317 -32.15 -18.79 -4.20
N GLY A 318 -32.97 -18.57 -5.24
CA GLY A 318 -34.40 -18.25 -5.10
C GLY A 318 -34.94 -17.31 -6.20
N ASP A 319 -35.64 -17.87 -7.17
CA ASP A 319 -36.38 -17.12 -8.20
C ASP A 319 -37.63 -16.42 -7.62
N GLY A 320 -38.11 -15.36 -8.28
CA GLY A 320 -39.33 -14.64 -7.93
C GLY A 320 -39.85 -13.78 -9.09
N GLU A 321 -41.07 -14.06 -9.54
CA GLU A 321 -41.66 -13.62 -10.81
C GLU A 321 -42.83 -12.63 -10.60
N ARG A 322 -43.15 -11.80 -11.62
CA ARG A 322 -44.35 -10.92 -11.79
C ARG A 322 -44.45 -9.67 -10.88
N ASP A 323 -45.13 -8.57 -11.24
CA ASP A 323 -46.05 -8.24 -12.36
C ASP A 323 -45.85 -6.78 -12.88
N GLN A 324 -46.40 -6.46 -14.07
CA GLN A 324 -46.60 -5.08 -14.58
C GLN A 324 -48.02 -4.56 -14.25
N PRO A 325 -48.30 -3.25 -14.39
CA PRO A 325 -48.96 -2.81 -15.63
C PRO A 325 -48.55 -1.41 -16.17
N ALA A 326 -48.81 -1.17 -17.46
CA ALA A 326 -48.76 0.14 -18.13
C ALA A 326 -50.11 0.89 -18.04
N PRO A 327 -50.18 2.19 -18.40
CA PRO A 327 -50.50 2.60 -19.79
C PRO A 327 -49.65 3.84 -20.25
N GLU A 328 -49.82 4.53 -21.39
CA GLU A 328 -50.78 4.46 -22.53
C GLU A 328 -50.10 4.92 -23.86
N ALA A 329 -50.88 5.38 -24.87
CA ALA A 329 -50.44 5.99 -26.14
C ALA A 329 -50.72 7.53 -26.14
N ALA A 330 -50.47 8.40 -27.14
CA ALA A 330 -50.06 8.36 -28.57
C ALA A 330 -49.48 9.78 -28.91
N PRO A 331 -49.35 10.29 -30.17
CA PRO A 331 -49.46 9.71 -31.52
C PRO A 331 -48.24 10.03 -32.44
N ALA A 332 -48.36 9.78 -33.76
CA ALA A 332 -47.28 9.76 -34.75
C ALA A 332 -47.38 10.82 -35.87
N ALA A 333 -46.29 11.05 -36.64
CA ALA A 333 -46.20 11.33 -38.10
C ALA A 333 -44.79 11.91 -38.49
N PRO A 334 -44.40 12.01 -39.78
CA PRO A 334 -44.31 10.92 -40.75
C PRO A 334 -43.01 10.93 -41.62
N GLY A 335 -42.72 9.78 -42.26
CA GLY A 335 -42.23 9.74 -43.66
C GLY A 335 -40.74 9.98 -43.97
N ASN A 336 -40.06 8.95 -44.46
CA ASN A 336 -39.58 8.90 -45.86
C ASN A 336 -39.07 7.50 -46.24
N ALA A 337 -39.28 7.11 -47.50
CA ALA A 337 -38.91 5.81 -48.04
C ALA A 337 -38.02 5.97 -49.28
N ILE A 338 -36.96 5.15 -49.41
CA ILE A 338 -36.24 4.96 -50.68
C ILE A 338 -35.97 3.47 -50.93
N ALA A 339 -36.47 3.03 -52.08
CA ALA A 339 -36.25 1.83 -52.88
C ALA A 339 -35.18 0.78 -52.50
N ALA A 340 -35.58 -0.50 -52.59
CA ALA A 340 -34.72 -1.62 -53.01
C ALA A 340 -34.66 -1.71 -54.55
N PRO A 341 -33.78 -2.57 -55.10
CA PRO A 341 -34.37 -3.71 -55.85
C PRO A 341 -33.60 -5.05 -55.75
N SER A 342 -34.37 -6.10 -55.41
CA SER A 342 -34.47 -7.40 -56.11
C SER A 342 -33.27 -8.39 -56.26
N PRO A 343 -33.57 -9.70 -56.49
CA PRO A 343 -32.73 -10.80 -55.98
C PRO A 343 -32.28 -11.84 -57.04
N SER A 344 -31.56 -12.90 -56.62
CA SER A 344 -31.65 -14.35 -57.03
C SER A 344 -30.45 -15.16 -56.44
N PRO A 345 -30.35 -16.52 -56.54
CA PRO A 345 -31.01 -17.43 -55.58
C PRO A 345 -30.16 -18.65 -55.08
N SER A 346 -30.75 -19.49 -54.22
CA SER A 346 -30.44 -20.93 -53.98
C SER A 346 -29.16 -21.32 -53.18
N PRO A 347 -29.07 -22.56 -52.60
CA PRO A 347 -30.13 -23.35 -51.95
C PRO A 347 -29.73 -24.07 -50.62
N SER A 348 -30.75 -24.41 -49.82
CA SER A 348 -30.94 -25.61 -48.95
C SER A 348 -29.80 -26.33 -48.19
N ALA A 349 -29.87 -26.24 -46.84
CA ALA A 349 -29.87 -27.36 -45.85
C ALA A 349 -28.65 -28.33 -45.71
N PRO A 350 -28.46 -29.08 -44.59
CA PRO A 350 -29.36 -29.27 -43.44
C PRO A 350 -28.73 -29.01 -42.04
N ALA A 351 -29.51 -29.29 -41.00
CA ALA A 351 -29.19 -29.06 -39.58
C ALA A 351 -28.09 -29.97 -39.02
N SER A 352 -27.46 -29.53 -37.94
CA SER A 352 -26.69 -30.37 -37.02
C SER A 352 -26.88 -29.89 -35.58
N ALA A 353 -27.54 -30.71 -34.76
CA ALA A 353 -27.63 -30.48 -33.33
C ALA A 353 -26.27 -30.81 -32.69
N SER A 354 -25.73 -29.90 -31.87
CA SER A 354 -24.57 -30.17 -31.02
C SER A 354 -24.97 -29.98 -29.57
N ALA A 355 -25.10 -31.09 -28.85
CA ALA A 355 -25.32 -31.08 -27.41
C ALA A 355 -24.04 -30.64 -26.68
N SER A 356 -24.18 -29.79 -25.67
CA SER A 356 -23.06 -29.39 -24.80
C SER A 356 -22.64 -30.53 -23.88
N PRO A 357 -21.38 -30.99 -23.88
CA PRO A 357 -20.89 -31.95 -22.90
C PRO A 357 -20.63 -31.24 -21.57
N SER A 358 -21.57 -31.36 -20.64
CA SER A 358 -21.35 -31.00 -19.25
C SER A 358 -20.42 -32.02 -18.58
N GLY A 359 -19.42 -31.56 -17.82
CA GLY A 359 -18.67 -32.42 -16.89
C GLY A 359 -17.27 -32.87 -17.32
N ALA A 360 -16.43 -31.97 -17.83
CA ALA A 360 -14.98 -32.19 -17.79
C ALA A 360 -14.44 -31.98 -16.37
N VAL A 361 -14.21 -33.07 -15.63
CA VAL A 361 -13.53 -33.02 -14.32
C VAL A 361 -12.11 -32.49 -14.55
N SER A 362 -11.78 -31.35 -13.93
CA SER A 362 -10.45 -30.76 -14.04
C SER A 362 -9.39 -31.75 -13.57
N ALA A 363 -8.46 -32.12 -14.45
CA ALA A 363 -7.33 -32.95 -14.08
C ALA A 363 -6.54 -32.28 -12.93
N PRO A 364 -6.07 -33.05 -11.92
CA PRO A 364 -5.39 -32.47 -10.78
C PRO A 364 -4.17 -31.65 -11.24
N GLN A 365 -4.13 -30.37 -10.88
CA GLN A 365 -2.99 -29.51 -11.16
C GLN A 365 -1.74 -30.12 -10.53
N LYS A 366 -0.83 -30.59 -11.38
CA LYS A 366 0.47 -31.15 -10.97
C LYS A 366 1.23 -30.04 -10.24
N VAL A 367 1.38 -30.18 -8.92
CA VAL A 367 2.11 -29.21 -8.09
C VAL A 367 3.51 -29.03 -8.67
N ALA A 368 3.79 -27.81 -9.14
CA ALA A 368 5.01 -27.54 -9.88
C ALA A 368 6.23 -27.60 -8.95
N ALA A 369 7.30 -28.27 -9.40
CA ALA A 369 8.49 -28.49 -8.57
C ALA A 369 9.12 -27.15 -8.11
N PRO A 370 9.60 -27.03 -6.86
CA PRO A 370 10.27 -25.83 -6.40
C PRO A 370 11.64 -25.64 -7.09
N VAL A 371 12.17 -24.42 -7.02
CA VAL A 371 13.54 -24.13 -7.47
C VAL A 371 14.52 -25.05 -6.73
N PRO A 372 15.39 -25.79 -7.43
CA PRO A 372 16.29 -26.75 -6.78
C PRO A 372 17.31 -26.02 -5.90
N SER A 373 17.41 -26.46 -4.64
CA SER A 373 18.44 -25.97 -3.72
C SER A 373 19.79 -26.60 -4.07
N VAL A 374 20.78 -25.76 -4.32
CA VAL A 374 22.15 -26.16 -4.69
C VAL A 374 23.12 -25.53 -3.68
N PRO A 375 24.15 -26.23 -3.18
CA PRO A 375 25.14 -25.64 -2.28
C PRO A 375 25.71 -24.33 -2.81
N GLY A 376 25.74 -23.30 -1.96
CA GLY A 376 26.22 -21.96 -2.32
C GLY A 376 25.27 -21.13 -3.20
N GLN A 377 24.08 -21.64 -3.54
CA GLN A 377 23.03 -20.87 -4.22
C GLN A 377 22.25 -20.01 -3.22
N SER A 378 21.91 -18.80 -3.63
CA SER A 378 20.98 -17.91 -2.93
C SER A 378 20.03 -17.31 -3.96
N CYS A 379 18.73 -17.42 -3.71
CA CYS A 379 17.68 -17.02 -4.64
C CYS A 379 16.75 -15.99 -4.00
N GLY A 380 16.21 -15.09 -4.83
CA GLY A 380 15.04 -14.30 -4.46
C GLY A 380 13.78 -15.17 -4.38
N SER A 381 12.64 -14.53 -4.16
CA SER A 381 11.34 -15.20 -4.32
C SER A 381 11.08 -15.56 -5.78
N GLU A 382 10.15 -16.47 -6.03
CA GLU A 382 9.58 -16.63 -7.37
C GLU A 382 8.56 -15.50 -7.61
N HIS A 383 8.66 -14.85 -8.77
CA HIS A 383 7.82 -13.73 -9.16
C HIS A 383 7.11 -14.01 -10.50
N SER A 384 5.85 -13.58 -10.62
CA SER A 384 5.21 -13.45 -11.94
C SER A 384 5.87 -12.32 -12.74
N THR A 385 5.97 -12.51 -14.04
CA THR A 385 6.45 -11.52 -15.00
C THR A 385 5.28 -10.80 -15.67
N ASP A 386 5.55 -9.75 -16.44
CA ASP A 386 4.55 -9.06 -17.27
C ASP A 386 4.05 -9.94 -18.43
N VAL A 387 4.83 -10.96 -18.83
CA VAL A 387 4.33 -12.05 -19.67
C VAL A 387 3.46 -12.94 -18.79
N GLY A 388 2.13 -12.79 -18.92
CA GLY A 388 1.17 -13.44 -18.02
C GLY A 388 1.41 -14.94 -17.86
N ASP A 389 1.16 -15.49 -16.68
CA ASP A 389 1.45 -16.89 -16.28
C ASP A 389 2.92 -17.32 -16.29
N VAL A 390 3.85 -16.50 -16.82
CA VAL A 390 5.28 -16.80 -16.72
C VAL A 390 5.77 -16.39 -15.35
N LEU A 391 6.39 -17.34 -14.65
CA LEU A 391 7.08 -17.15 -13.39
C LEU A 391 8.59 -17.20 -13.62
N HIS A 392 9.33 -16.40 -12.85
CA HIS A 392 10.78 -16.46 -12.83
C HIS A 392 11.37 -16.28 -11.43
N THR A 393 12.60 -16.76 -11.23
CA THR A 393 13.38 -16.59 -9.99
C THR A 393 14.81 -16.20 -10.33
N VAL A 394 15.33 -15.16 -9.69
CA VAL A 394 16.73 -14.73 -9.81
C VAL A 394 17.57 -15.26 -8.66
N CYS A 395 18.78 -15.72 -8.95
CA CYS A 395 19.71 -16.27 -7.98
C CYS A 395 21.16 -15.87 -8.29
N PHE A 396 22.03 -15.99 -7.30
CA PHE A 396 23.47 -16.14 -7.50
C PHE A 396 23.95 -17.46 -6.92
N VAL A 397 25.07 -17.99 -7.40
CA VAL A 397 25.71 -19.21 -6.88
C VAL A 397 27.18 -18.92 -6.62
N ARG A 398 27.67 -19.31 -5.44
CA ARG A 398 29.10 -19.28 -5.07
C ARG A 398 29.64 -20.71 -5.02
N ASN A 399 30.66 -21.02 -5.82
CA ASN A 399 31.30 -22.34 -5.80
C ASN A 399 32.80 -22.20 -6.08
N GLY A 400 33.64 -22.61 -5.11
CA GLY A 400 35.09 -22.67 -5.28
C GLY A 400 35.75 -21.35 -5.73
N GLY A 401 35.31 -20.21 -5.19
CA GLY A 401 35.78 -18.87 -5.57
C GLY A 401 35.16 -18.30 -6.85
N ARG A 402 34.39 -19.10 -7.61
CA ARG A 402 33.60 -18.59 -8.75
C ARG A 402 32.22 -18.13 -8.28
N ILE A 403 31.70 -17.10 -8.93
CA ILE A 403 30.31 -16.65 -8.77
C ILE A 403 29.62 -16.73 -10.13
N SER A 404 28.36 -17.15 -10.15
CA SER A 404 27.51 -17.09 -11.35
C SER A 404 26.15 -16.47 -11.03
N MET A 405 25.64 -15.66 -11.95
CA MET A 405 24.24 -15.26 -11.99
C MET A 405 23.42 -16.44 -12.53
N ARG A 406 22.22 -16.64 -11.98
CA ARG A 406 21.30 -17.68 -12.44
C ARG A 406 19.88 -17.15 -12.50
N ALA A 407 19.16 -17.53 -13.56
CA ALA A 407 17.73 -17.34 -13.68
C ALA A 407 17.03 -18.69 -13.83
N TYR A 408 15.85 -18.80 -13.23
CA TYR A 408 14.91 -19.87 -13.48
C TYR A 408 13.63 -19.29 -14.08
N VAL A 409 13.03 -19.94 -15.09
CA VAL A 409 11.80 -19.46 -15.77
C VAL A 409 10.88 -20.65 -16.10
N ARG A 410 9.56 -20.46 -15.95
CA ARG A 410 8.51 -21.43 -16.32
C ARG A 410 7.18 -20.73 -16.63
N SER A 411 6.24 -21.41 -17.28
CA SER A 411 4.84 -20.98 -17.44
C SER A 411 3.90 -21.86 -16.61
N THR A 412 2.96 -21.24 -15.89
CA THR A 412 1.86 -21.96 -15.23
C THR A 412 0.69 -22.27 -16.17
N SER A 413 0.71 -21.77 -17.39
CA SER A 413 -0.26 -22.05 -18.45
C SER A 413 0.44 -22.65 -19.69
N LEU A 414 -0.06 -22.40 -20.89
CA LEU A 414 0.57 -22.87 -22.13
C LEU A 414 2.03 -22.38 -22.25
N PRO A 415 2.90 -23.10 -23.00
CA PRO A 415 4.23 -22.61 -23.32
C PRO A 415 4.18 -21.22 -23.97
N LYS A 416 5.06 -20.31 -23.54
CA LYS A 416 5.13 -18.93 -24.08
C LYS A 416 6.53 -18.61 -24.59
N ALA A 417 6.60 -18.04 -25.79
CA ALA A 417 7.85 -17.51 -26.32
C ALA A 417 8.27 -16.27 -25.50
N VAL A 418 9.44 -16.33 -24.88
CA VAL A 418 9.96 -15.28 -24.01
C VAL A 418 11.41 -14.96 -24.34
N THR A 419 11.85 -13.75 -23.97
CA THR A 419 13.25 -13.39 -23.91
C THR A 419 13.68 -13.15 -22.47
N VAL A 420 14.64 -13.95 -21.99
CA VAL A 420 15.19 -13.90 -20.64
C VAL A 420 16.44 -13.01 -20.64
N ASN A 421 16.50 -12.05 -19.72
CA ASN A 421 17.57 -11.04 -19.63
C ASN A 421 18.15 -11.05 -18.21
N LEU A 422 19.46 -11.25 -18.09
CA LEU A 422 20.19 -11.38 -16.81
C LEU A 422 21.40 -10.45 -16.80
N TRP A 423 21.56 -9.65 -15.75
CA TRP A 423 22.69 -8.71 -15.63
C TRP A 423 23.09 -8.43 -14.19
N LEU A 424 24.31 -7.90 -14.03
CA LEU A 424 24.89 -7.49 -12.75
C LEU A 424 24.96 -5.96 -12.67
N VAL A 425 24.51 -5.39 -11.56
CA VAL A 425 24.64 -3.96 -11.24
C VAL A 425 25.61 -3.79 -10.06
N GLY A 426 26.48 -2.78 -10.14
CA GLY A 426 27.46 -2.45 -9.11
C GLY A 426 26.99 -1.36 -8.13
N PRO A 427 27.82 -1.00 -7.12
CA PRO A 427 27.47 -0.03 -6.08
C PRO A 427 27.01 1.34 -6.59
N THR A 428 27.47 1.74 -7.77
CA THR A 428 27.17 3.01 -8.44
C THR A 428 25.92 2.96 -9.31
N GLY A 429 25.15 1.86 -9.30
CA GLY A 429 23.98 1.68 -10.17
C GLY A 429 24.31 1.39 -11.64
N THR A 430 25.59 1.22 -11.98
CA THR A 430 26.06 0.93 -13.35
C THR A 430 26.10 -0.57 -13.63
N TYR A 431 25.83 -0.97 -14.88
CA TYR A 431 26.07 -2.34 -15.34
C TYR A 431 27.54 -2.74 -15.14
N VAL A 432 27.75 -3.90 -14.54
CA VAL A 432 29.07 -4.52 -14.36
C VAL A 432 29.24 -5.66 -15.35
N LEU A 433 28.20 -6.49 -15.53
CA LEU A 433 28.22 -7.62 -16.46
C LEU A 433 26.87 -7.91 -17.12
N PRO A 434 26.86 -8.33 -18.40
CA PRO A 434 27.94 -8.15 -19.37
C PRO A 434 28.22 -6.66 -19.67
N ALA A 435 29.46 -6.31 -20.02
CA ALA A 435 29.85 -4.94 -20.34
C ALA A 435 29.13 -4.35 -21.57
N SER A 436 28.56 -5.21 -22.42
CA SER A 436 27.76 -4.85 -23.60
C SER A 436 26.25 -4.70 -23.31
N GLY A 437 25.82 -4.85 -22.05
CA GLY A 437 24.41 -4.92 -21.66
C GLY A 437 23.97 -6.32 -21.25
N PRO A 438 22.69 -6.53 -20.88
CA PRO A 438 22.21 -7.81 -20.33
C PRO A 438 22.51 -9.04 -21.19
N LYS A 439 22.87 -10.15 -20.53
CA LYS A 439 22.94 -11.44 -21.19
C LYS A 439 21.52 -11.88 -21.51
N THR A 440 21.28 -12.19 -22.77
CA THR A 440 19.93 -12.38 -23.33
C THR A 440 19.79 -13.77 -23.96
N TRP A 441 18.73 -14.50 -23.64
CA TRP A 441 18.37 -15.77 -24.27
C TRP A 441 16.91 -15.76 -24.75
N PRO A 442 16.64 -16.08 -26.03
CA PRO A 442 15.29 -16.49 -26.43
C PRO A 442 14.99 -17.88 -25.86
N ALA A 443 13.78 -18.09 -25.36
CA ALA A 443 13.33 -19.35 -24.78
C ALA A 443 11.82 -19.54 -25.00
N GLU A 444 11.34 -20.75 -24.81
CA GLU A 444 9.92 -21.07 -24.78
C GLU A 444 9.58 -21.59 -23.38
N ALA A 445 9.06 -20.73 -22.51
CA ALA A 445 8.80 -21.05 -21.12
C ALA A 445 7.61 -22.02 -21.01
N GLY A 446 7.89 -23.32 -20.88
CA GLY A 446 6.92 -24.37 -20.59
C GLY A 446 6.71 -24.59 -19.09
N HIS A 447 5.96 -25.64 -18.72
CA HIS A 447 5.68 -25.98 -17.32
C HIS A 447 6.92 -26.37 -16.50
N ASP A 448 7.91 -27.00 -17.14
CA ASP A 448 9.15 -27.41 -16.48
C ASP A 448 10.09 -26.22 -16.29
N LEU A 449 10.77 -26.20 -15.15
CA LEU A 449 11.62 -25.09 -14.72
C LEU A 449 12.92 -25.03 -15.55
N GLN A 450 13.02 -24.07 -16.45
CA GLN A 450 14.20 -23.85 -17.29
C GLN A 450 15.24 -23.02 -16.54
N ARG A 451 16.53 -23.32 -16.74
CA ARG A 451 17.66 -22.70 -16.04
C ARG A 451 18.59 -22.00 -17.02
N PHE A 452 18.95 -20.76 -16.70
CA PHE A 452 19.90 -19.94 -17.44
C PHE A 452 21.02 -19.51 -16.49
N ASP A 453 22.27 -19.60 -16.92
CA ASP A 453 23.45 -19.26 -16.13
C ASP A 453 24.35 -18.29 -16.89
N GLU A 454 24.96 -17.33 -16.18
CA GLU A 454 26.10 -16.56 -16.67
C GLU A 454 27.17 -16.48 -15.57
N GLN A 455 28.40 -16.88 -15.89
CA GLN A 455 29.51 -16.76 -14.94
C GLN A 455 29.91 -15.29 -14.78
N ILE A 456 30.13 -14.86 -13.54
CA ILE A 456 30.70 -13.55 -13.24
C ILE A 456 32.22 -13.64 -13.30
N ASP A 457 32.84 -12.75 -14.06
CA ASP A 457 34.26 -12.47 -13.92
C ASP A 457 34.49 -11.73 -12.60
N THR A 458 34.99 -12.47 -11.61
CA THR A 458 35.27 -11.95 -10.26
C THR A 458 36.42 -10.94 -10.24
N GLY A 459 37.22 -10.82 -11.31
CA GLY A 459 38.23 -9.77 -11.46
C GLY A 459 37.62 -8.37 -11.66
N LEU A 460 36.35 -8.29 -12.05
CA LEU A 460 35.59 -7.03 -12.15
C LEU A 460 34.91 -6.62 -10.83
N LEU A 461 34.99 -7.48 -9.81
CA LEU A 461 34.36 -7.23 -8.51
C LEU A 461 35.38 -6.70 -7.49
N LYS A 462 35.00 -5.64 -6.78
CA LYS A 462 35.78 -5.08 -5.68
C LYS A 462 35.29 -5.70 -4.37
N SER A 463 36.21 -6.29 -3.60
CA SER A 463 35.82 -6.89 -2.31
C SER A 463 35.33 -5.85 -1.29
N GLY A 464 34.41 -6.27 -0.42
CA GLY A 464 33.61 -5.42 0.46
C GLY A 464 32.48 -4.65 -0.24
N SER A 465 32.20 -4.89 -1.53
CA SER A 465 31.24 -4.10 -2.30
C SER A 465 29.93 -4.84 -2.56
N ARG A 466 28.81 -4.13 -2.48
CA ARG A 466 27.47 -4.66 -2.78
C ARG A 466 27.20 -4.64 -4.29
N TYR A 467 26.74 -5.76 -4.80
CA TYR A 467 26.29 -5.97 -6.18
C TYR A 467 24.85 -6.49 -6.17
N GLU A 468 24.12 -6.29 -7.26
CA GLU A 468 22.77 -6.86 -7.44
C GLU A 468 22.69 -7.64 -8.75
N VAL A 469 22.21 -8.89 -8.67
CA VAL A 469 21.87 -9.69 -9.85
C VAL A 469 20.42 -9.40 -10.21
N HIS A 470 20.16 -8.93 -11.43
CA HIS A 470 18.83 -8.59 -11.91
C HIS A 470 18.36 -9.51 -13.03
N LEU A 471 17.05 -9.77 -13.05
CA LEU A 471 16.36 -10.59 -14.03
C LEU A 471 15.13 -9.86 -14.58
N SER A 472 14.97 -9.90 -15.90
CA SER A 472 13.75 -9.50 -16.61
C SER A 472 13.38 -10.53 -17.67
N THR A 473 12.09 -10.70 -17.92
CA THR A 473 11.55 -11.64 -18.90
C THR A 473 10.48 -10.91 -19.70
N LEU A 474 10.63 -10.89 -21.02
CA LEU A 474 9.76 -10.17 -21.95
C LEU A 474 9.09 -11.13 -22.93
N GLU A 475 7.96 -10.73 -23.49
CA GLU A 475 7.22 -11.54 -24.46
C GLU A 475 7.87 -11.48 -25.84
N GLY A 476 7.97 -12.63 -26.51
CA GLY A 476 8.53 -12.74 -27.86
C GLY A 476 10.03 -12.46 -27.95
N PRO A 477 10.57 -12.37 -29.19
CA PRO A 477 11.99 -12.10 -29.43
C PRO A 477 12.30 -10.59 -29.31
N GLY A 478 12.80 -10.17 -28.14
CA GLY A 478 13.10 -8.76 -27.86
C GLY A 478 14.42 -8.56 -27.12
N LYS A 479 15.40 -7.91 -27.76
CA LYS A 479 16.64 -7.48 -27.07
C LYS A 479 16.37 -6.20 -26.29
N LEU A 480 16.62 -6.23 -24.98
CA LEU A 480 16.59 -5.02 -24.16
C LEU A 480 17.71 -4.06 -24.58
N ASN A 481 17.35 -2.82 -24.94
CA ASN A 481 18.32 -1.80 -25.32
C ASN A 481 19.01 -1.24 -24.07
N ALA A 482 20.14 -1.86 -23.71
CA ALA A 482 20.93 -1.55 -22.53
C ALA A 482 21.38 -0.08 -22.39
N LYS A 483 21.36 0.70 -23.48
CA LYS A 483 21.81 2.10 -23.50
C LYS A 483 20.71 3.13 -23.21
N ALA A 484 19.44 2.74 -23.14
CA ALA A 484 18.32 3.69 -23.17
C ALA A 484 17.76 4.08 -21.77
N THR A 485 17.74 3.16 -20.80
CA THR A 485 17.13 3.36 -19.47
C THR A 485 17.67 2.30 -18.50
N PRO A 486 17.75 2.55 -17.16
CA PRO A 486 17.93 1.48 -16.19
C PRO A 486 16.81 0.44 -16.36
N VAL A 487 17.18 -0.78 -16.76
CA VAL A 487 16.19 -1.83 -17.00
C VAL A 487 15.59 -2.24 -15.67
N ARG A 488 14.26 -2.16 -15.56
CA ARG A 488 13.54 -2.66 -14.38
C ARG A 488 13.45 -4.18 -14.46
N GLY A 489 13.71 -4.84 -13.35
CA GLY A 489 13.69 -6.29 -13.20
C GLY A 489 13.92 -6.67 -11.74
N HIS A 490 13.47 -7.87 -11.35
CA HIS A 490 13.65 -8.35 -9.98
C HIS A 490 15.13 -8.59 -9.68
N SER A 491 15.59 -8.19 -8.49
CA SER A 491 16.99 -8.32 -8.10
C SER A 491 17.19 -9.15 -6.83
N ILE A 492 18.41 -9.68 -6.67
CA ILE A 492 18.93 -10.17 -5.40
C ILE A 492 20.31 -9.54 -5.14
N PRO A 493 20.51 -8.87 -3.98
CA PRO A 493 21.80 -8.30 -3.61
C PRO A 493 22.77 -9.36 -3.07
N PHE A 494 24.07 -9.12 -3.25
CA PHE A 494 25.13 -9.84 -2.55
C PHE A 494 26.36 -8.95 -2.33
N THR A 495 27.15 -9.25 -1.31
CA THR A 495 28.47 -8.63 -1.08
C THR A 495 29.57 -9.58 -1.53
N TYR A 496 30.47 -9.08 -2.38
CA TYR A 496 31.77 -9.70 -2.71
C TYR A 496 32.87 -8.95 -1.97
#